data_AF-A0A943DWQ2-F1
#
_entry.id   AF-A0A943DWQ2-F1
#
_cell.length_a   1.000
_cell.length_b   1.000
_cell.length_c   1.000
_cell.angle_alpha   90.00
_cell.angle_beta   90.00
_cell.angle_gamma   90.00
#
_symmetry.space_group_name_H-M   'P 1'
#
loop_
_entity.id
_entity.type
_entity.pdbx_description
1 polymer ?
#
loop_
_entity_poly.entity_id
_entity_poly.type
_entity_poly.pdbx_seq_one_letter_code
_entity_poly.pdbx_strand_id
1 'polypeptide(L)'
;MFPIDIDFSRLKEVLTYDPQAPMIFSSGIFLWLFAAFMIVYTLLQRQYTARILFVTLFSYYFYYKSSGTYFFLLVLVTVCDFLLAQWMDCTEGHWKRKGLVTLSLGVNLGLLAYFKYTNFLGGVIASLMGGEFTALDIFLPVGISFFTFQSLSYTIDVYRKDIKPLTNILDYAFYVSFFPQLVAGPIVRARDFIPQIRKPLFVSQEMFGRGIFLILSGLFKKAIISDYISVNFVERIFDNPTLYSGLENLMGVYGYALQIYCDFSGYSDMAIGIALLLGFHFNLNFNSPYKSASITEFWRRWHISLSSWLRDYLYISLGGNRKGKFRQYLNLIITMFLGGLWHGASWNFVLWGTFHGIALAVHKMWMSITGRKKGEQSHGWRRVLGVIITFHFVCFCWIFFRNADFQNSMDMLRQIFTTFRPQLFPQLIEGYWRVFALMLLGFLLHFTPDSWENAACRGVIRLPFLGKALLMVALIYLVIQMKKSIVS
;
A
#
# COMPACT_ATOMS: atom_id res chain seq x y z
N MET A 1 5.72 18.93 -42.12
CA MET A 1 4.69 17.92 -41.82
C MET A 1 5.45 16.69 -41.35
N PHE A 2 5.61 16.51 -40.03
CA PHE A 2 6.24 15.30 -39.50
C PHE A 2 5.28 14.13 -39.79
N PRO A 3 5.66 13.12 -40.59
CA PRO A 3 4.82 11.95 -40.74
C PRO A 3 4.86 11.20 -39.40
N ILE A 4 3.77 11.28 -38.64
CA ILE A 4 3.55 10.38 -37.52
C ILE A 4 3.15 9.06 -38.18
N ASP A 5 4.14 8.22 -38.48
CA ASP A 5 3.90 6.84 -38.89
C ASP A 5 3.32 6.11 -37.66
N ILE A 6 2.00 6.03 -37.59
CA ILE A 6 1.31 5.30 -36.52
C ILE A 6 1.45 3.82 -36.86
N ASP A 7 2.42 3.17 -36.24
CA ASP A 7 2.58 1.72 -36.30
C ASP A 7 1.40 1.03 -35.62
N PHE A 8 0.46 0.53 -36.42
CA PHE A 8 -0.73 -0.18 -35.95
C PHE A 8 -0.40 -1.48 -35.20
N SER A 9 0.81 -2.03 -35.33
CA SER A 9 1.24 -3.18 -34.52
C SER A 9 1.39 -2.81 -33.04
N ARG A 10 1.84 -1.59 -32.73
CA ARG A 10 1.93 -1.06 -31.37
C ARG A 10 0.56 -0.81 -30.72
N LEU A 11 -0.47 -0.55 -31.52
CA LEU A 11 -1.86 -0.45 -31.03
C LEU A 11 -2.35 -1.80 -30.46
N LYS A 12 -1.96 -2.91 -31.09
CA LYS A 12 -2.25 -4.26 -30.58
C LYS A 12 -1.52 -4.52 -29.26
N GLU A 13 -0.28 -4.07 -29.11
CA GLU A 13 0.48 -4.20 -27.86
C GLU A 13 -0.15 -3.39 -26.71
N VAL A 14 -0.64 -2.18 -27.00
CA VAL A 14 -1.33 -1.35 -26.00
C VAL A 14 -2.59 -2.06 -25.49
N LEU A 15 -3.34 -2.72 -26.36
CA LEU A 15 -4.60 -3.40 -25.98
C LEU A 15 -4.42 -4.80 -25.41
N THR A 16 -3.32 -5.49 -25.71
CA THR A 16 -3.12 -6.90 -25.30
C THR A 16 -2.49 -6.99 -23.91
N TYR A 17 -3.02 -7.80 -23.01
CA TYR A 17 -2.38 -8.05 -21.70
C TYR A 17 -1.04 -8.78 -21.87
N ASP A 18 -0.02 -8.30 -21.14
CA ASP A 18 1.30 -8.95 -21.04
C ASP A 18 1.58 -9.24 -19.55
N PRO A 19 1.65 -10.52 -19.13
CA PRO A 19 1.99 -10.91 -17.77
C PRO A 19 3.36 -10.43 -17.29
N GLN A 20 4.32 -10.22 -18.19
CA GLN A 20 5.69 -9.83 -17.85
C GLN A 20 5.86 -8.32 -17.68
N ALA A 21 4.88 -7.53 -18.15
CA ALA A 21 4.92 -6.08 -18.10
C ALA A 21 3.58 -5.48 -17.60
N PRO A 22 3.19 -5.76 -16.34
CA PRO A 22 1.95 -5.24 -15.79
C PRO A 22 1.97 -3.71 -15.72
N MET A 23 0.83 -3.09 -16.04
CA MET A 23 0.72 -1.64 -15.99
C MET A 23 0.73 -1.13 -14.54
N ILE A 24 1.68 -0.24 -14.24
CA ILE A 24 1.80 0.48 -12.96
C ILE A 24 2.02 1.98 -13.19
N PHE A 25 1.81 2.82 -12.17
CA PHE A 25 1.89 4.28 -12.28
C PHE A 25 3.27 4.81 -12.67
N SER A 26 4.35 4.09 -12.30
CA SER A 26 5.72 4.45 -12.68
C SER A 26 6.14 3.92 -14.06
N SER A 27 5.22 3.32 -14.82
CA SER A 27 5.48 2.88 -16.19
C SER A 27 5.31 4.03 -17.17
N GLY A 28 6.16 4.10 -18.21
CA GLY A 28 6.07 5.16 -19.23
C GLY A 28 4.74 5.12 -19.99
N ILE A 29 4.24 3.91 -20.27
CA ILE A 29 2.96 3.69 -20.97
C ILE A 29 1.80 4.29 -20.17
N PHE A 30 1.78 4.09 -18.85
CA PHE A 30 0.73 4.67 -18.00
C PHE A 30 0.74 6.20 -18.06
N LEU A 31 1.90 6.85 -17.99
CA LEU A 31 1.99 8.31 -18.01
C LEU A 31 1.43 8.91 -19.32
N TRP A 32 1.72 8.30 -20.46
CA TRP A 32 1.18 8.72 -21.76
C TRP A 32 -0.33 8.49 -21.86
N LEU A 33 -0.81 7.31 -21.46
CA LEU A 33 -2.25 7.01 -21.43
C LEU A 33 -3.00 7.91 -20.46
N PHE A 34 -2.40 8.24 -19.32
CA PHE A 34 -2.99 9.13 -18.33
C PHE A 34 -3.09 10.57 -18.87
N ALA A 35 -2.09 11.06 -19.60
CA ALA A 35 -2.17 12.36 -20.26
C ALA A 35 -3.34 12.41 -21.29
N ALA A 36 -3.49 11.38 -22.11
CA ALA A 36 -4.62 11.27 -23.04
C ALA A 36 -5.97 11.16 -22.30
N PHE A 37 -6.02 10.36 -21.24
CA PHE A 37 -7.18 10.21 -20.37
C PHE A 37 -7.62 11.55 -19.77
N MET A 38 -6.69 12.40 -19.30
CA MET A 38 -7.01 13.71 -18.72
C MET A 38 -7.67 14.66 -19.72
N ILE A 39 -7.31 14.59 -21.00
CA ILE A 39 -7.94 15.40 -22.06
C ILE A 39 -9.42 15.00 -22.18
N VAL A 40 -9.69 13.70 -22.37
CA VAL A 40 -11.07 13.19 -22.49
C VAL A 40 -11.87 13.42 -21.21
N TYR A 41 -11.27 13.19 -20.04
CA TYR A 41 -11.89 13.41 -18.75
C TYR A 41 -12.36 14.87 -18.57
N THR A 42 -11.53 15.84 -19.01
CA THR A 42 -11.85 17.27 -18.95
C THR A 42 -12.96 17.65 -19.94
N LEU A 43 -12.98 17.06 -21.15
CA LEU A 43 -14.06 17.27 -22.12
C LEU A 43 -15.41 16.78 -21.58
N LEU A 44 -15.40 15.70 -20.79
CA LEU A 44 -16.59 15.12 -20.16
C LEU A 44 -17.00 15.80 -18.84
N GLN A 45 -16.35 16.89 -18.42
CA GLN A 45 -16.57 17.49 -17.10
C GLN A 45 -18.03 17.83 -16.78
N ARG A 46 -18.83 18.24 -17.80
CA ARG A 46 -20.24 18.61 -17.66
C ARG A 46 -21.21 17.43 -17.78
N GLN A 47 -20.74 16.26 -18.20
CA GLN A 47 -21.56 15.09 -18.50
C GLN A 47 -21.33 14.01 -17.44
N TYR A 48 -22.10 14.06 -16.33
CA TYR A 48 -21.91 13.16 -15.18
C TYR A 48 -21.81 11.69 -15.59
N THR A 49 -22.84 11.15 -16.26
CA THR A 49 -22.91 9.72 -16.61
C THR A 49 -21.78 9.31 -17.54
N ALA A 50 -21.49 10.10 -18.58
CA ALA A 50 -20.41 9.81 -19.51
C ALA A 50 -19.04 9.85 -18.83
N ARG A 51 -18.81 10.80 -17.93
CA ARG A 51 -17.57 10.92 -17.16
C ARG A 51 -17.36 9.71 -16.25
N ILE A 52 -18.36 9.35 -15.45
CA ILE A 52 -18.26 8.21 -14.53
C ILE A 52 -18.06 6.92 -15.32
N LEU A 53 -18.82 6.70 -16.40
CA LEU A 53 -18.64 5.55 -17.29
C LEU A 53 -17.24 5.50 -17.89
N PHE A 54 -16.73 6.62 -18.40
CA PHE A 54 -15.38 6.71 -18.96
C PHE A 54 -14.30 6.32 -17.95
N VAL A 55 -14.37 6.83 -16.72
CA VAL A 55 -13.40 6.47 -15.66
C VAL A 55 -13.53 5.01 -15.26
N THR A 56 -14.75 4.47 -15.14
CA THR A 56 -14.98 3.06 -14.81
C THR A 56 -14.40 2.14 -15.90
N LEU A 57 -14.64 2.46 -17.18
CA LEU A 57 -14.08 1.70 -18.31
C LEU A 57 -12.55 1.77 -18.35
N PHE A 58 -11.98 2.96 -18.17
CA PHE A 58 -10.52 3.12 -18.07
C PHE A 58 -9.96 2.32 -16.89
N SER A 59 -10.69 2.27 -15.77
CA SER A 59 -10.26 1.53 -14.58
C SER A 59 -10.30 0.02 -14.78
N TYR A 60 -11.31 -0.52 -15.46
CA TYR A 60 -11.33 -1.92 -15.85
C TYR A 60 -10.24 -2.25 -16.88
N TYR A 61 -10.00 -1.37 -17.84
CA TYR A 61 -8.87 -1.52 -18.78
C TYR A 61 -7.52 -1.53 -18.03
N PHE A 62 -7.33 -0.61 -17.09
CA PHE A 62 -6.15 -0.57 -16.24
C PHE A 62 -5.98 -1.88 -15.46
N TYR A 63 -7.03 -2.37 -14.80
CA TYR A 63 -7.01 -3.67 -14.11
C TYR A 63 -6.65 -4.81 -15.06
N TYR A 64 -7.28 -4.86 -16.24
CA TYR A 64 -7.00 -5.88 -17.25
C TYR A 64 -5.53 -5.86 -17.68
N LYS A 65 -4.93 -4.69 -17.89
CA LYS A 65 -3.50 -4.58 -18.21
C LYS A 65 -2.58 -4.91 -17.03
N SER A 66 -3.06 -4.84 -15.79
CA SER A 66 -2.29 -5.22 -14.61
C SER A 66 -2.46 -6.69 -14.18
N SER A 67 -3.56 -7.35 -14.55
CA SER A 67 -3.92 -8.68 -14.03
C SER A 67 -4.73 -9.55 -14.99
N GLY A 68 -4.72 -9.26 -16.29
CA GLY A 68 -5.38 -10.07 -17.31
C GLY A 68 -6.88 -10.26 -17.09
N THR A 69 -7.36 -11.48 -17.31
CA THR A 69 -8.79 -11.84 -17.23
C THR A 69 -9.37 -11.78 -15.81
N TYR A 70 -8.53 -11.64 -14.78
CA TYR A 70 -8.99 -11.56 -13.40
C TYR A 70 -9.81 -10.30 -13.07
N PHE A 71 -9.93 -9.34 -13.99
CA PHE A 71 -10.87 -8.22 -13.84
C PHE A 71 -12.33 -8.69 -13.75
N PHE A 72 -12.67 -9.88 -14.27
CA PHE A 72 -14.00 -10.48 -14.09
C PHE A 72 -14.33 -10.74 -12.61
N LEU A 73 -13.32 -11.00 -11.76
CA LEU A 73 -13.54 -11.12 -10.31
C LEU A 73 -13.99 -9.79 -9.71
N LEU A 74 -13.43 -8.68 -10.17
CA LEU A 74 -13.82 -7.35 -9.74
C LEU A 74 -15.28 -7.06 -10.13
N VAL A 75 -15.68 -7.44 -11.34
CA VAL A 75 -17.07 -7.34 -11.81
C VAL A 75 -18.00 -8.21 -10.96
N LEU A 76 -17.61 -9.46 -10.69
CA LEU A 76 -18.39 -10.37 -9.83
C LEU A 76 -18.61 -9.77 -8.43
N VAL A 77 -17.54 -9.34 -7.77
CA VAL A 77 -17.61 -8.68 -6.45
C VAL A 77 -18.49 -7.43 -6.51
N THR A 78 -18.35 -6.62 -7.57
CA THR A 78 -19.15 -5.42 -7.77
C THR A 78 -20.65 -5.75 -7.85
N VAL A 79 -21.04 -6.72 -8.66
CA VAL A 79 -22.45 -7.10 -8.82
C VAL A 79 -22.99 -7.73 -7.54
N CYS A 80 -22.27 -8.70 -6.96
CA CYS A 80 -22.69 -9.40 -5.76
C CYS A 80 -22.90 -8.44 -4.58
N ASP A 81 -21.92 -7.60 -4.27
CA ASP A 81 -22.02 -6.72 -3.09
C ASP A 81 -22.99 -5.56 -3.31
N PHE A 82 -23.18 -5.10 -4.56
CA PHE A 82 -24.24 -4.14 -4.87
C PHE A 82 -25.63 -4.72 -4.55
N LEU A 83 -25.92 -5.92 -5.06
CA LEU A 83 -27.21 -6.58 -4.85
C LEU A 83 -27.44 -6.93 -3.37
N LEU A 84 -26.43 -7.48 -2.69
CA LEU A 84 -26.52 -7.80 -1.27
C LEU A 84 -26.73 -6.55 -0.43
N ALA A 85 -26.08 -5.43 -0.75
CA ALA A 85 -26.30 -4.17 -0.05
C ALA A 85 -27.71 -3.61 -0.25
N GLN A 86 -28.26 -3.70 -1.46
CA GLN A 86 -29.65 -3.32 -1.74
C GLN A 86 -30.64 -4.21 -0.98
N TRP A 87 -30.46 -5.53 -1.02
CA TRP A 87 -31.31 -6.47 -0.28
C TRP A 87 -31.21 -6.25 1.23
N MET A 88 -30.03 -5.90 1.76
CA MET A 88 -29.88 -5.58 3.18
C MET A 88 -30.75 -4.41 3.60
N ASP A 89 -30.90 -3.39 2.76
CA ASP A 89 -31.68 -2.19 3.05
C ASP A 89 -33.18 -2.47 3.05
N CYS A 90 -33.68 -3.25 2.09
CA CYS A 90 -35.08 -3.66 2.01
C CYS A 90 -35.48 -4.74 3.02
N THR A 91 -34.51 -5.41 3.68
CA THR A 91 -34.79 -6.51 4.60
C THR A 91 -35.00 -6.03 6.03
N GLU A 92 -36.18 -6.31 6.56
CA GLU A 92 -36.48 -6.18 7.99
C GLU A 92 -36.02 -7.42 8.78
N GLY A 93 -35.53 -7.20 10.00
CA GLY A 93 -35.08 -8.27 10.90
C GLY A 93 -33.55 -8.43 10.96
N HIS A 94 -33.04 -8.39 12.19
CA HIS A 94 -31.60 -8.41 12.47
C HIS A 94 -30.89 -9.66 11.93
N TRP A 95 -31.50 -10.85 12.08
CA TRP A 95 -30.88 -12.12 11.66
C TRP A 95 -30.78 -12.27 10.15
N LYS A 96 -31.81 -11.86 9.40
CA LYS A 96 -31.78 -11.90 7.93
C LYS A 96 -30.72 -10.96 7.37
N ARG A 97 -30.66 -9.72 7.86
CA ARG A 97 -29.58 -8.76 7.53
C ARG A 97 -28.20 -9.30 7.87
N LYS A 98 -28.07 -9.97 9.03
CA LYS A 98 -26.81 -10.62 9.45
C LYS A 98 -26.43 -11.76 8.51
N GLY A 99 -27.40 -12.54 8.02
CA GLY A 99 -27.18 -13.56 6.99
C GLY A 99 -26.63 -12.96 5.69
N LEU A 100 -27.23 -11.86 5.21
CA LEU A 100 -26.79 -11.18 3.97
C LEU A 100 -25.37 -10.61 4.08
N VAL A 101 -25.02 -9.94 5.19
CA VAL A 101 -23.65 -9.44 5.37
C VAL A 101 -22.68 -10.61 5.51
N THR A 102 -23.07 -11.70 6.18
CA THR A 102 -22.24 -12.92 6.30
C THR A 102 -21.99 -13.56 4.94
N LEU A 103 -22.99 -13.57 4.06
CA LEU A 103 -22.86 -14.03 2.68
C LEU A 103 -21.88 -13.16 1.88
N SER A 104 -21.99 -11.83 1.97
CA SER A 104 -21.02 -10.89 1.36
C SER A 104 -19.60 -11.13 1.86
N LEU A 105 -19.44 -11.30 3.19
CA LEU A 105 -18.15 -11.65 3.79
C LEU A 105 -17.63 -12.99 3.27
N GLY A 106 -18.50 -14.00 3.13
CA GLY A 106 -18.17 -15.32 2.62
C GLY A 106 -17.67 -15.28 1.18
N VAL A 107 -18.32 -14.51 0.30
CA VAL A 107 -17.87 -14.33 -1.10
C VAL A 107 -16.51 -13.63 -1.14
N ASN A 108 -16.37 -12.48 -0.46
CA ASN A 108 -15.16 -11.68 -0.46
C ASN A 108 -13.95 -12.40 0.16
N LEU A 109 -14.14 -12.96 1.36
CA LEU A 109 -13.09 -13.70 2.05
C LEU A 109 -12.84 -15.07 1.42
N GLY A 110 -13.84 -15.68 0.77
CA GLY A 110 -13.70 -16.92 0.01
C GLY A 110 -12.80 -16.75 -1.22
N LEU A 111 -12.97 -15.65 -1.97
CA LEU A 111 -12.05 -15.30 -3.05
C LEU A 111 -10.62 -15.12 -2.53
N LEU A 112 -10.46 -14.39 -1.43
CA LEU A 112 -9.14 -14.21 -0.82
C LEU A 112 -8.56 -15.55 -0.29
N ALA A 113 -9.38 -16.39 0.33
CA ALA A 113 -9.02 -17.74 0.78
C ALA A 113 -8.46 -18.58 -0.38
N TYR A 114 -9.19 -18.64 -1.50
CA TYR A 114 -8.82 -19.42 -2.66
C TYR A 114 -7.51 -18.91 -3.30
N PHE A 115 -7.43 -17.62 -3.64
CA PHE A 115 -6.29 -17.10 -4.39
C PHE A 115 -5.04 -16.92 -3.54
N LYS A 116 -5.18 -16.64 -2.24
CA LYS A 116 -4.04 -16.26 -1.38
C LYS A 116 -3.61 -17.35 -0.41
N TYR A 117 -4.54 -18.14 0.13
CA TYR A 117 -4.27 -19.01 1.27
C TYR A 117 -4.32 -20.51 0.95
N THR A 118 -4.84 -20.92 -0.21
CA THR A 118 -4.97 -22.36 -0.58
C THR A 118 -3.66 -23.12 -0.42
N ASN A 119 -2.56 -22.63 -0.99
CA ASN A 119 -1.28 -23.34 -0.94
C ASN A 119 -0.70 -23.41 0.49
N PHE A 120 -0.83 -22.32 1.26
CA PHE A 120 -0.36 -22.29 2.64
C PHE A 120 -1.15 -23.24 3.54
N LEU A 121 -2.50 -23.21 3.46
CA LEU A 121 -3.36 -24.08 4.25
C LEU A 121 -3.19 -25.54 3.85
N GLY A 122 -3.06 -25.83 2.56
CA GLY A 122 -2.76 -27.17 2.05
C GLY A 122 -1.46 -27.74 2.63
N GLY A 123 -0.39 -26.93 2.61
CA GLY A 123 0.90 -27.29 3.21
C GLY A 123 0.82 -27.55 4.72
N VAL A 124 0.11 -26.70 5.46
CA VAL A 124 -0.08 -26.89 6.91
C VAL A 124 -0.87 -28.16 7.21
N ILE A 125 -1.98 -28.41 6.50
CA ILE A 125 -2.82 -29.59 6.72
C ILE A 125 -2.05 -30.87 6.38
N ALA A 126 -1.35 -30.90 5.23
CA ALA A 126 -0.56 -32.06 4.84
C ALA A 126 0.55 -32.36 5.87
N SER A 127 1.28 -31.33 6.32
CA SER A 127 2.30 -31.48 7.36
C SER A 127 1.73 -32.04 8.67
N LEU A 128 0.53 -31.60 9.09
CA LEU A 128 -0.15 -32.12 10.29
C LEU A 128 -0.65 -33.57 10.11
N MET A 129 -1.00 -33.96 8.89
CA MET A 129 -1.44 -35.31 8.55
C MET A 129 -0.29 -36.26 8.18
N GLY A 130 0.97 -35.78 8.23
CA GLY A 130 2.15 -36.54 7.84
C GLY A 130 2.29 -36.80 6.34
N GLY A 131 1.60 -36.02 5.51
CA GLY A 131 1.67 -36.09 4.05
C GLY A 131 2.43 -34.92 3.42
N GLU A 132 2.60 -34.98 2.10
CA GLU A 132 3.17 -33.89 1.30
C GLU A 132 2.07 -33.18 0.51
N PHE A 133 2.19 -31.86 0.37
CA PHE A 133 1.27 -31.05 -0.44
C PHE A 133 2.01 -30.46 -1.64
N THR A 134 1.56 -30.83 -2.83
CA THR A 134 2.02 -30.19 -4.07
C THR A 134 1.28 -28.88 -4.25
N ALA A 135 2.02 -27.77 -4.26
CA ALA A 135 1.45 -26.45 -4.47
C ALA A 135 0.73 -26.36 -5.83
N LEU A 136 -0.47 -25.79 -5.82
CA LEU A 136 -1.25 -25.54 -7.02
C LEU A 136 -0.73 -24.28 -7.72
N ASP A 137 -0.71 -24.29 -9.05
CA ASP A 137 -0.38 -23.13 -9.86
C ASP A 137 -1.56 -22.13 -9.91
N ILE A 138 -1.68 -21.35 -8.83
CA ILE A 138 -2.74 -20.35 -8.65
C ILE A 138 -2.12 -18.97 -8.84
N PHE A 139 -2.49 -18.29 -9.92
CA PHE A 139 -2.11 -16.89 -10.12
C PHE A 139 -2.84 -15.99 -9.12
N LEU A 140 -2.09 -15.17 -8.38
CA LEU A 140 -2.62 -14.20 -7.44
C LEU A 140 -2.89 -12.86 -8.14
N PRO A 141 -4.16 -12.43 -8.33
CA PRO A 141 -4.45 -11.19 -9.02
C PRO A 141 -3.98 -9.97 -8.25
N VAL A 142 -3.38 -9.00 -8.95
CA VAL A 142 -2.92 -7.76 -8.35
C VAL A 142 -4.11 -6.96 -7.83
N GLY A 143 -4.00 -6.41 -6.62
CA GLY A 143 -5.06 -5.60 -6.03
C GLY A 143 -6.22 -6.38 -5.39
N ILE A 144 -6.26 -7.73 -5.51
CA ILE A 144 -7.34 -8.55 -4.90
C ILE A 144 -7.56 -8.24 -3.42
N SER A 145 -6.47 -8.14 -2.67
CA SER A 145 -6.54 -7.82 -1.24
C SER A 145 -7.10 -6.42 -0.95
N PHE A 146 -6.86 -5.45 -1.84
CA PHE A 146 -7.30 -4.06 -1.66
C PHE A 146 -8.77 -3.87 -1.98
N PHE A 147 -9.23 -4.31 -3.16
CA PHE A 147 -10.65 -4.15 -3.51
C PHE A 147 -11.55 -5.03 -2.64
N THR A 148 -11.09 -6.20 -2.19
CA THR A 148 -11.83 -7.01 -1.19
C THR A 148 -12.05 -6.22 0.10
N PHE A 149 -11.06 -5.48 0.60
CA PHE A 149 -11.21 -4.64 1.80
C PHE A 149 -12.14 -3.45 1.57
N GLN A 150 -12.11 -2.84 0.39
CA GLN A 150 -13.03 -1.76 0.02
C GLN A 150 -14.48 -2.25 -0.06
N SER A 151 -14.70 -3.42 -0.66
CA SER A 151 -16.02 -4.05 -0.79
C SER A 151 -16.58 -4.47 0.57
N LEU A 152 -15.75 -5.11 1.40
CA LEU A 152 -16.11 -5.44 2.79
C LEU A 152 -16.46 -4.20 3.61
N SER A 153 -15.71 -3.09 3.45
CA SER A 153 -16.01 -1.83 4.14
C SER A 153 -17.43 -1.36 3.82
N TYR A 154 -17.79 -1.39 2.54
CA TYR A 154 -19.09 -0.94 2.07
C TYR A 154 -20.23 -1.80 2.64
N THR A 155 -20.15 -3.13 2.52
CA THR A 155 -21.23 -4.01 2.98
C THR A 155 -21.35 -4.02 4.51
N ILE A 156 -20.23 -3.91 5.25
CA ILE A 156 -20.25 -3.76 6.71
C ILE A 156 -20.84 -2.41 7.12
N ASP A 157 -20.47 -1.31 6.48
CA ASP A 157 -21.00 0.03 6.80
C ASP A 157 -22.52 0.11 6.50
N VAL A 158 -23.00 -0.50 5.42
CA VAL A 158 -24.45 -0.63 5.12
C VAL A 158 -25.16 -1.49 6.16
N TYR A 159 -24.57 -2.62 6.55
CA TYR A 159 -25.14 -3.48 7.60
C TYR A 159 -25.26 -2.73 8.94
N ARG A 160 -24.21 -1.99 9.33
CA ARG A 160 -24.15 -1.14 10.54
C ARG A 160 -25.05 0.09 10.47
N LYS A 161 -25.62 0.41 9.29
CA LYS A 161 -26.37 1.63 9.01
C LYS A 161 -25.54 2.91 9.14
N ASP A 162 -24.23 2.82 8.98
CA ASP A 162 -23.33 3.97 8.93
C ASP A 162 -23.51 4.74 7.61
N ILE A 163 -23.91 4.04 6.53
CA ILE A 163 -24.26 4.60 5.23
C ILE A 163 -25.50 3.91 4.64
N LYS A 164 -26.21 4.59 3.72
CA LYS A 164 -27.22 3.96 2.85
C LYS A 164 -26.54 3.30 1.64
N PRO A 165 -27.07 2.20 1.11
CA PRO A 165 -26.50 1.59 -0.09
C PRO A 165 -26.67 2.51 -1.30
N LEU A 166 -25.72 2.42 -2.23
CA LEU A 166 -25.80 3.08 -3.54
C LEU A 166 -26.91 2.45 -4.38
N THR A 167 -27.77 3.29 -4.95
CA THR A 167 -28.89 2.88 -5.80
C THR A 167 -28.50 2.67 -7.27
N ASN A 168 -27.35 3.20 -7.69
CA ASN A 168 -26.83 3.08 -9.05
C ASN A 168 -25.60 2.18 -9.07
N ILE A 169 -25.67 1.09 -9.85
CA ILE A 169 -24.55 0.16 -10.01
C ILE A 169 -23.32 0.84 -10.61
N LEU A 170 -23.49 1.85 -11.47
CA LEU A 170 -22.38 2.57 -12.08
C LEU A 170 -21.58 3.37 -11.04
N ASP A 171 -22.26 3.99 -10.06
CA ASP A 171 -21.60 4.68 -8.94
C ASP A 171 -20.81 3.69 -8.08
N TYR A 172 -21.36 2.48 -7.87
CA TYR A 172 -20.68 1.43 -7.10
C TYR A 172 -19.48 0.84 -7.84
N ALA A 173 -19.65 0.56 -9.13
CA ALA A 173 -18.57 0.12 -10.02
C ALA A 173 -17.45 1.16 -10.07
N PHE A 174 -17.79 2.45 -10.17
CA PHE A 174 -16.80 3.52 -10.08
C PHE A 174 -16.05 3.49 -8.75
N TYR A 175 -16.76 3.39 -7.61
CA TYR A 175 -16.14 3.33 -6.29
C TYR A 175 -15.15 2.16 -6.14
N VAL A 176 -15.55 0.95 -6.50
CA VAL A 176 -14.74 -0.25 -6.31
C VAL A 176 -13.59 -0.32 -7.33
N SER A 177 -13.84 0.11 -8.57
CA SER A 177 -12.84 0.00 -9.65
C SER A 177 -11.87 1.17 -9.73
N PHE A 178 -12.14 2.31 -9.08
CA PHE A 178 -11.38 3.55 -9.27
C PHE A 178 -9.85 3.33 -9.32
N PHE A 179 -9.26 3.43 -10.50
CA PHE A 179 -7.88 2.97 -10.73
C PHE A 179 -6.80 3.57 -9.80
N PRO A 180 -6.89 4.83 -9.31
CA PRO A 180 -5.87 5.39 -8.42
C PRO A 180 -5.66 4.59 -7.13
N GLN A 181 -6.68 3.90 -6.64
CA GLN A 181 -6.60 3.11 -5.40
C GLN A 181 -6.41 1.61 -5.61
N LEU A 182 -6.49 1.13 -6.85
CA LEU A 182 -6.82 -0.27 -7.11
C LEU A 182 -5.66 -1.28 -6.92
N VAL A 183 -4.42 -0.89 -7.24
CA VAL A 183 -3.26 -1.80 -7.10
C VAL A 183 -2.63 -1.72 -5.70
N ALA A 184 -2.26 -0.52 -5.26
CA ALA A 184 -1.56 -0.29 -3.98
C ALA A 184 -1.79 1.11 -3.39
N GLY A 185 -2.92 1.76 -3.71
CA GLY A 185 -3.24 3.07 -3.14
C GLY A 185 -3.76 2.99 -1.70
N PRO A 186 -4.08 4.13 -1.07
CA PRO A 186 -4.76 4.14 0.22
C PRO A 186 -6.05 3.31 0.15
N ILE A 187 -6.34 2.51 1.18
CA ILE A 187 -7.63 1.82 1.32
C ILE A 187 -8.70 2.87 1.61
N VAL A 188 -9.48 3.19 0.60
CA VAL A 188 -10.53 4.21 0.69
C VAL A 188 -11.82 3.59 1.20
N ARG A 189 -12.47 4.28 2.14
CA ARG A 189 -13.73 3.83 2.73
C ARG A 189 -14.90 4.40 1.95
N ALA A 190 -15.93 3.59 1.78
CA ALA A 190 -17.18 3.98 1.14
C ALA A 190 -17.76 5.28 1.70
N ARG A 191 -17.84 5.42 3.03
CA ARG A 191 -18.37 6.62 3.70
C ARG A 191 -17.63 7.93 3.38
N ASP A 192 -16.34 7.85 3.07
CA ASP A 192 -15.50 9.04 2.81
C ASP A 192 -15.52 9.41 1.31
N PHE A 193 -15.67 8.41 0.43
CA PHE A 193 -15.52 8.59 -1.02
C PHE A 193 -16.83 8.72 -1.77
N ILE A 194 -17.84 7.91 -1.44
CA ILE A 194 -19.14 7.93 -2.12
C ILE A 194 -19.77 9.34 -2.13
N PRO A 195 -19.74 10.12 -1.03
CA PRO A 195 -20.27 11.48 -1.05
C PRO A 195 -19.56 12.43 -2.02
N GLN A 196 -18.33 12.11 -2.43
CA GLN A 196 -17.55 12.91 -3.40
C GLN A 196 -17.97 12.63 -4.85
N ILE A 197 -18.38 11.39 -5.17
CA ILE A 197 -18.77 10.97 -6.53
C ILE A 197 -19.88 11.86 -7.10
N ARG A 198 -20.87 12.18 -6.27
CA ARG A 198 -22.07 12.94 -6.67
C ARG A 198 -21.87 14.45 -6.71
N LYS A 199 -20.69 14.96 -6.35
CA LYS A 199 -20.38 16.39 -6.44
C LYS A 199 -20.00 16.77 -7.88
N PRO A 200 -20.32 17.99 -8.33
CA PRO A 200 -19.77 18.53 -9.57
C PRO A 200 -18.24 18.47 -9.57
N LEU A 201 -17.63 18.22 -10.73
CA LEU A 201 -16.17 18.18 -10.83
C LEU A 201 -15.60 19.57 -10.56
N PHE A 202 -14.69 19.64 -9.59
CA PHE A 202 -13.98 20.85 -9.26
C PHE A 202 -12.54 20.50 -8.89
N VAL A 203 -11.58 21.12 -9.58
CA VAL A 203 -10.15 20.99 -9.31
C VAL A 203 -9.59 22.39 -9.14
N SER A 204 -9.28 22.78 -7.91
CA SER A 204 -8.68 24.08 -7.63
C SER A 204 -7.22 24.13 -8.06
N GLN A 205 -6.65 25.33 -8.17
CA GLN A 205 -5.20 25.50 -8.41
C GLN A 205 -4.35 24.84 -7.33
N GLU A 206 -4.83 24.84 -6.08
CA GLU A 206 -4.17 24.16 -4.97
C GLU A 206 -4.20 22.63 -5.15
N MET A 207 -5.36 22.06 -5.50
CA MET A 207 -5.49 20.62 -5.77
C MET A 207 -4.59 20.20 -6.93
N PHE A 208 -4.59 20.98 -8.02
CA PHE A 208 -3.75 20.71 -9.18
C PHE A 208 -2.26 20.76 -8.82
N GLY A 209 -1.80 21.85 -8.19
CA GLY A 209 -0.39 22.01 -7.81
C GLY A 209 0.08 20.97 -6.80
N ARG A 210 -0.74 20.65 -5.78
CA ARG A 210 -0.45 19.60 -4.81
C ARG A 210 -0.46 18.21 -5.46
N GLY A 211 -1.38 17.95 -6.38
CA GLY A 211 -1.45 16.70 -7.13
C GLY A 211 -0.18 16.44 -7.93
N ILE A 212 0.30 17.46 -8.65
CA ILE A 212 1.58 17.42 -9.36
C ILE A 212 2.75 17.18 -8.41
N PHE A 213 2.85 17.94 -7.30
CA PHE A 213 3.90 17.76 -6.30
C PHE A 213 3.96 16.32 -5.75
N LEU A 214 2.81 15.73 -5.42
CA LEU A 214 2.73 14.37 -4.90
C LEU A 214 3.13 13.32 -5.95
N ILE A 215 2.72 13.48 -7.21
CA ILE A 215 3.16 12.60 -8.30
C ILE A 215 4.68 12.65 -8.47
N LEU A 216 5.27 13.85 -8.44
CA LEU A 216 6.72 14.04 -8.55
C LEU A 216 7.49 13.43 -7.37
N SER A 217 7.07 13.75 -6.15
CA SER A 217 7.61 13.16 -4.92
C SER A 217 7.52 11.63 -4.96
N GLY A 218 6.38 11.10 -5.40
CA GLY A 218 6.15 9.67 -5.46
C GLY A 218 7.01 8.95 -6.49
N LEU A 219 7.15 9.52 -7.69
CA LEU A 219 8.06 9.03 -8.72
C LEU A 219 9.52 9.06 -8.24
N PHE A 220 9.95 10.13 -7.57
CA PHE A 220 11.30 10.24 -7.02
C PHE A 220 11.56 9.17 -5.95
N LYS A 221 10.67 9.03 -4.96
CA LYS A 221 10.80 8.01 -3.90
C LYS A 221 10.85 6.60 -4.47
N LYS A 222 9.91 6.25 -5.37
CA LYS A 222 9.81 4.90 -5.93
C LYS A 222 10.94 4.62 -6.92
N ALA A 223 11.01 5.37 -8.01
CA ALA A 223 11.84 4.99 -9.14
C ALA A 223 13.34 5.35 -8.99
N ILE A 224 13.69 6.31 -8.12
CA ILE A 224 15.08 6.76 -7.95
C ILE A 224 15.70 6.18 -6.68
N ILE A 225 14.98 6.25 -5.56
CA ILE A 225 15.50 5.73 -4.28
C ILE A 225 15.22 4.24 -4.15
N SER A 226 13.94 3.85 -4.13
CA SER A 226 13.54 2.48 -3.82
C SER A 226 14.03 1.46 -4.84
N ASP A 227 13.68 1.64 -6.12
CA ASP A 227 14.01 0.66 -7.17
C ASP A 227 15.54 0.47 -7.29
N TYR A 228 16.31 1.56 -7.16
CA TYR A 228 17.78 1.49 -7.24
C TYR A 228 18.39 0.74 -6.05
N ILE A 229 17.98 1.05 -4.81
CA ILE A 229 18.47 0.37 -3.60
C ILE A 229 18.04 -1.10 -3.59
N SER A 230 16.83 -1.39 -4.09
CA SER A 230 16.29 -2.76 -4.19
C SER A 230 17.22 -3.66 -5.00
N VAL A 231 17.41 -3.32 -6.28
CA VAL A 231 18.10 -4.19 -7.26
C VAL A 231 19.61 -4.25 -6.99
N ASN A 232 20.21 -3.13 -6.60
CA ASN A 232 21.68 -3.06 -6.46
C ASN A 232 22.20 -3.55 -5.12
N PHE A 233 21.34 -3.75 -4.12
CA PHE A 233 21.80 -4.07 -2.76
C PHE A 233 20.85 -5.00 -2.01
N VAL A 234 19.61 -4.57 -1.78
CA VAL A 234 18.70 -5.27 -0.86
C VAL A 234 18.33 -6.65 -1.37
N GLU A 235 17.91 -6.79 -2.63
CA GLU A 235 17.57 -8.10 -3.23
C GLU A 235 18.73 -9.07 -3.14
N ARG A 236 19.94 -8.63 -3.51
CA ARG A 236 21.15 -9.46 -3.49
C ARG A 236 21.44 -10.06 -2.12
N ILE A 237 21.25 -9.28 -1.05
CA ILE A 237 21.48 -9.72 0.33
C ILE A 237 20.35 -10.63 0.81
N PHE A 238 19.09 -10.24 0.62
CA PHE A 238 17.93 -11.00 1.12
C PHE A 238 17.73 -12.33 0.40
N ASP A 239 18.12 -12.43 -0.86
CA ASP A 239 17.99 -13.67 -1.62
C ASP A 239 19.03 -14.71 -1.17
N ASN A 240 20.21 -14.28 -0.71
CA ASN A 240 21.31 -15.17 -0.29
C ASN A 240 22.06 -14.64 0.96
N PRO A 241 21.40 -14.54 2.13
CA PRO A 241 21.97 -13.87 3.30
C PRO A 241 23.25 -14.54 3.85
N THR A 242 23.41 -15.84 3.62
CA THR A 242 24.57 -16.62 4.05
C THR A 242 25.87 -16.28 3.32
N LEU A 243 25.79 -15.65 2.13
CA LEU A 243 26.95 -15.18 1.37
C LEU A 243 27.54 -13.87 1.90
N TYR A 244 26.79 -13.15 2.74
CA TYR A 244 27.16 -11.84 3.27
C TYR A 244 27.45 -11.93 4.77
N SER A 245 28.32 -11.06 5.27
CA SER A 245 28.61 -10.93 6.70
C SER A 245 27.43 -10.33 7.47
N GLY A 246 27.49 -10.39 8.80
CA GLY A 246 26.47 -9.80 9.67
C GLY A 246 26.32 -8.29 9.51
N LEU A 247 27.41 -7.57 9.20
CA LEU A 247 27.37 -6.13 8.93
C LEU A 247 26.58 -5.84 7.65
N GLU A 248 26.88 -6.56 6.58
CA GLU A 248 26.22 -6.41 5.29
C GLU A 248 24.73 -6.73 5.39
N ASN A 249 24.38 -7.84 6.06
CA ASN A 249 23.00 -8.19 6.36
C ASN A 249 22.27 -7.08 7.13
N LEU A 250 22.89 -6.51 8.17
CA LEU A 250 22.31 -5.40 8.93
C LEU A 250 22.10 -4.14 8.06
N MET A 251 23.08 -3.78 7.22
CA MET A 251 22.92 -2.66 6.27
C MET A 251 21.85 -2.96 5.22
N GLY A 252 21.72 -4.21 4.78
CA GLY A 252 20.64 -4.69 3.92
C GLY A 252 19.26 -4.47 4.55
N VAL A 253 19.10 -4.77 5.85
CA VAL A 253 17.86 -4.52 6.60
C VAL A 253 17.53 -3.02 6.66
N TYR A 254 18.52 -2.15 6.89
CA TYR A 254 18.30 -0.70 6.86
C TYR A 254 17.98 -0.18 5.46
N GLY A 255 18.63 -0.73 4.43
CA GLY A 255 18.32 -0.47 3.03
C GLY A 255 16.88 -0.87 2.71
N TYR A 256 16.45 -2.04 3.17
CA TYR A 256 15.09 -2.52 2.99
C TYR A 256 14.07 -1.64 3.71
N ALA A 257 14.34 -1.19 4.94
CA ALA A 257 13.46 -0.27 5.66
C ALA A 257 13.22 1.02 4.84
N LEU A 258 14.26 1.59 4.24
CA LEU A 258 14.08 2.75 3.37
C LEU A 258 13.35 2.39 2.06
N GLN A 259 13.72 1.27 1.43
CA GLN A 259 13.09 0.78 0.21
C GLN A 259 11.59 0.62 0.38
N ILE A 260 11.13 -0.18 1.35
CA ILE A 260 9.70 -0.45 1.56
C ILE A 260 8.92 0.83 1.84
N TYR A 261 9.51 1.77 2.60
CA TYR A 261 8.90 3.08 2.82
C TYR A 261 8.78 3.88 1.52
N CYS A 262 9.87 4.02 0.77
CA CYS A 262 9.91 4.83 -0.44
C CYS A 262 9.06 4.25 -1.57
N ASP A 263 9.01 2.93 -1.73
CA ASP A 263 8.14 2.26 -2.70
C ASP A 263 6.67 2.55 -2.38
N PHE A 264 6.26 2.23 -1.14
CA PHE A 264 4.85 2.23 -0.80
C PHE A 264 4.30 3.64 -0.54
N SER A 265 5.08 4.50 0.12
CA SER A 265 4.76 5.93 0.23
C SER A 265 4.80 6.57 -1.14
N GLY A 266 5.75 6.23 -2.01
CA GLY A 266 5.84 6.81 -3.34
C GLY A 266 4.64 6.46 -4.21
N TYR A 267 4.20 5.20 -4.17
CA TYR A 267 2.97 4.78 -4.83
C TYR A 267 1.74 5.48 -4.25
N SER A 268 1.63 5.55 -2.92
CA SER A 268 0.51 6.23 -2.24
C SER A 268 0.45 7.73 -2.58
N ASP A 269 1.60 8.41 -2.67
CA ASP A 269 1.67 9.82 -3.05
C ASP A 269 1.18 10.01 -4.50
N MET A 270 1.62 9.17 -5.44
CA MET A 270 1.12 9.20 -6.82
C MET A 270 -0.39 8.96 -6.89
N ALA A 271 -0.91 7.96 -6.15
CA ALA A 271 -2.33 7.67 -6.07
C ALA A 271 -3.15 8.86 -5.55
N ILE A 272 -2.72 9.48 -4.45
CA ILE A 272 -3.37 10.68 -3.87
C ILE A 272 -3.27 11.85 -4.86
N GLY A 273 -2.13 12.03 -5.51
CA GLY A 273 -1.92 13.12 -6.46
C GLY A 273 -2.82 12.98 -7.69
N ILE A 274 -2.92 11.78 -8.27
CA ILE A 274 -3.84 11.49 -9.38
C ILE A 274 -5.29 11.70 -8.94
N ALA A 275 -5.68 11.23 -7.75
CA ALA A 275 -7.04 11.45 -7.24
C ALA A 275 -7.38 12.95 -7.15
N LEU A 276 -6.45 13.79 -6.67
CA LEU A 276 -6.64 15.25 -6.63
C LEU A 276 -6.82 15.86 -8.03
N LEU A 277 -6.07 15.40 -9.04
CA LEU A 277 -6.24 15.83 -10.43
C LEU A 277 -7.61 15.43 -11.01
N LEU A 278 -8.22 14.37 -10.47
CA LEU A 278 -9.57 13.92 -10.82
C LEU A 278 -10.66 14.52 -9.92
N GLY A 279 -10.33 15.46 -9.02
CA GLY A 279 -11.29 16.12 -8.15
C GLY A 279 -11.66 15.34 -6.89
N PHE A 280 -10.95 14.25 -6.57
CA PHE A 280 -11.22 13.40 -5.40
C PHE A 280 -10.14 13.56 -4.33
N HIS A 281 -10.55 13.47 -3.06
CA HIS A 281 -9.67 13.56 -1.92
C HIS A 281 -9.51 12.19 -1.27
N PHE A 282 -8.26 11.74 -1.18
CA PHE A 282 -7.86 10.56 -0.45
C PHE A 282 -7.22 10.94 0.89
N ASN A 283 -7.34 10.03 1.86
CA ASN A 283 -6.64 10.14 3.12
C ASN A 283 -5.14 9.83 2.93
N LEU A 284 -4.30 10.51 3.71
CA LEU A 284 -2.87 10.22 3.77
C LEU A 284 -2.62 8.80 4.25
N ASN A 285 -1.66 8.12 3.61
CA ASN A 285 -1.30 6.75 3.97
C ASN A 285 -0.02 6.66 4.81
N PHE A 286 0.89 7.63 4.66
CA PHE A 286 2.16 7.70 5.39
C PHE A 286 2.39 9.09 5.96
N ASN A 287 2.99 9.18 7.14
CA ASN A 287 3.32 10.43 7.81
C ASN A 287 4.64 10.32 8.61
N SER A 288 5.77 10.30 7.90
CA SER A 288 7.13 10.11 8.44
C SER A 288 7.22 9.05 9.57
N PRO A 289 6.89 7.78 9.27
CA PRO A 289 6.78 6.72 10.28
C PRO A 289 8.06 6.44 11.07
N TYR A 290 9.26 6.66 10.53
CA TYR A 290 10.52 6.42 11.26
C TYR A 290 10.89 7.54 12.24
N LYS A 291 10.12 8.65 12.28
CA LYS A 291 10.17 9.65 13.36
C LYS A 291 9.44 9.21 14.64
N SER A 292 8.86 8.01 14.67
CA SER A 292 7.99 7.54 15.75
C SER A 292 8.76 7.13 16.99
N ALA A 293 8.39 7.66 18.16
CA ALA A 293 9.04 7.33 19.43
C ALA A 293 8.41 6.12 20.16
N SER A 294 7.36 5.53 19.58
CA SER A 294 6.72 4.32 20.09
C SER A 294 6.06 3.53 18.96
N ILE A 295 5.82 2.24 19.18
CA ILE A 295 5.14 1.38 18.20
C ILE A 295 3.68 1.81 17.92
N THR A 296 3.00 2.44 18.90
CA THR A 296 1.67 3.02 18.67
C THR A 296 1.75 4.26 17.78
N GLU A 297 2.78 5.09 17.91
CA GLU A 297 2.98 6.23 17.01
C GLU A 297 3.31 5.75 15.60
N PHE A 298 4.14 4.70 15.48
CA PHE A 298 4.48 4.07 14.20
C PHE A 298 3.23 3.63 13.43
N TRP A 299 2.34 2.84 14.05
CA TRP A 299 1.10 2.39 13.40
C TRP A 299 0.06 3.50 13.13
N ARG A 300 0.26 4.71 13.64
CA ARG A 300 -0.53 5.90 13.28
C ARG A 300 0.06 6.70 12.12
N ARG A 301 1.28 6.36 11.71
CA ARG A 301 2.07 7.05 10.67
C ARG A 301 2.43 6.12 9.50
N TRP A 302 2.38 4.81 9.71
CA TRP A 302 2.64 3.77 8.73
C TRP A 302 1.32 3.16 8.24
N HIS A 303 1.15 3.08 6.92
CA HIS A 303 0.01 2.43 6.26
C HIS A 303 -1.35 2.75 6.93
N ILE A 304 -1.61 4.05 7.11
CA ILE A 304 -2.69 4.60 7.94
C ILE A 304 -4.06 4.08 7.50
N SER A 305 -4.28 3.93 6.19
CA SER A 305 -5.55 3.42 5.68
C SER A 305 -5.82 1.98 6.14
N LEU A 306 -4.80 1.10 6.07
CA LEU A 306 -4.91 -0.27 6.57
C LEU A 306 -5.03 -0.32 8.09
N SER A 307 -4.15 0.40 8.80
CA SER A 307 -4.16 0.46 10.27
C SER A 307 -5.52 0.90 10.81
N SER A 308 -6.11 1.93 10.19
CA SER A 308 -7.44 2.40 10.56
C SER A 308 -8.54 1.42 10.16
N TRP A 309 -8.42 0.73 9.02
CA TRP A 309 -9.36 -0.31 8.61
C TRP A 309 -9.38 -1.48 9.60
N LEU A 310 -8.20 -2.03 9.94
CA LEU A 310 -8.05 -3.09 10.93
C LEU A 310 -8.63 -2.66 12.29
N ARG A 311 -8.42 -1.41 12.68
CA ARG A 311 -9.02 -0.87 13.90
C ARG A 311 -10.56 -0.88 13.84
N ASP A 312 -11.14 -0.32 12.78
CA ASP A 312 -12.57 0.02 12.75
C ASP A 312 -13.46 -1.17 12.34
N TYR A 313 -12.95 -2.09 11.52
CA TYR A 313 -13.69 -3.25 11.01
C TYR A 313 -13.34 -4.55 11.74
N LEU A 314 -12.14 -4.68 12.30
CA LEU A 314 -11.70 -5.91 12.99
C LEU A 314 -11.59 -5.71 14.51
N TYR A 315 -10.71 -4.83 14.98
CA TYR A 315 -10.44 -4.65 16.42
C TYR A 315 -11.68 -4.24 17.23
N ILE A 316 -12.45 -3.26 16.74
CA ILE A 316 -13.69 -2.82 17.40
C ILE A 316 -14.73 -3.93 17.41
N SER A 317 -14.84 -4.69 16.32
CA SER A 317 -15.76 -5.85 16.19
C SER A 317 -15.43 -6.96 17.18
N LEU A 318 -14.15 -7.17 17.51
CA LEU A 318 -13.69 -8.11 18.54
C LEU A 318 -13.98 -7.64 19.99
N GLY A 319 -14.63 -6.48 20.16
CA GLY A 319 -14.98 -5.88 21.44
C GLY A 319 -14.06 -4.74 21.86
N GLY A 320 -13.00 -4.44 21.09
CA GLY A 320 -12.07 -3.34 21.34
C GLY A 320 -11.53 -3.33 22.77
N ASN A 321 -11.84 -2.26 23.51
CA ASN A 321 -11.44 -2.06 24.92
C ASN A 321 -12.54 -2.43 25.94
N ARG A 322 -13.71 -2.93 25.52
CA ARG A 322 -14.93 -3.00 26.35
C ARG A 322 -14.96 -4.16 27.37
N LYS A 323 -13.94 -5.03 27.39
CA LYS A 323 -13.88 -6.25 28.24
C LYS A 323 -12.58 -6.35 29.07
N GLY A 324 -12.06 -5.21 29.53
CA GLY A 324 -10.86 -5.14 30.39
C GLY A 324 -9.52 -5.22 29.64
N LYS A 325 -8.42 -5.06 30.40
CA LYS A 325 -7.05 -4.94 29.86
C LYS A 325 -6.56 -6.22 29.18
N PHE A 326 -6.83 -7.39 29.75
CA PHE A 326 -6.43 -8.67 29.16
C PHE A 326 -7.05 -8.87 27.77
N ARG A 327 -8.37 -8.65 27.64
CA ARG A 327 -9.04 -8.78 26.34
C ARG A 327 -8.59 -7.70 25.36
N GLN A 328 -8.28 -6.50 25.83
CA GLN A 328 -7.68 -5.45 24.99
C GLN A 328 -6.34 -5.92 24.38
N TYR A 329 -5.44 -6.51 25.17
CA TYR A 329 -4.14 -6.99 24.69
C TYR A 329 -4.29 -8.15 23.71
N LEU A 330 -5.15 -9.12 24.03
CA LEU A 330 -5.45 -10.22 23.13
C LEU A 330 -6.04 -9.72 21.80
N ASN A 331 -6.98 -8.78 21.85
CA ASN A 331 -7.58 -8.18 20.64
C ASN A 331 -6.52 -7.46 19.79
N LEU A 332 -5.53 -6.80 20.39
CA LEU A 332 -4.41 -6.18 19.65
C LEU A 332 -3.56 -7.24 18.94
N ILE A 333 -3.21 -8.32 19.65
CA ILE A 333 -2.42 -9.43 19.08
C ILE A 333 -3.18 -10.08 17.93
N ILE A 334 -4.45 -10.44 18.12
CA ILE A 334 -5.29 -11.05 17.07
C ILE A 334 -5.41 -10.11 15.86
N THR A 335 -5.64 -8.81 16.09
CA THR A 335 -5.78 -7.83 14.99
C THR A 335 -4.51 -7.75 14.16
N MET A 336 -3.34 -7.70 14.79
CA MET A 336 -2.07 -7.61 14.07
C MET A 336 -1.65 -8.95 13.45
N PHE A 337 -1.96 -10.08 14.09
CA PHE A 337 -1.78 -11.42 13.53
C PHE A 337 -2.57 -11.57 12.21
N LEU A 338 -3.86 -11.22 12.23
CA LEU A 338 -4.70 -11.24 11.02
C LEU A 338 -4.24 -10.19 10.00
N GLY A 339 -3.73 -9.04 10.44
CA GLY A 339 -3.07 -8.06 9.58
C GLY A 339 -1.81 -8.61 8.91
N GLY A 340 -1.02 -9.43 9.62
CA GLY A 340 0.12 -10.16 9.08
C GLY A 340 -0.30 -11.14 7.99
N LEU A 341 -1.25 -12.02 8.29
CA LEU A 341 -1.81 -12.95 7.30
C LEU A 341 -2.37 -12.24 6.07
N TRP A 342 -3.01 -11.07 6.26
CA TRP A 342 -3.46 -10.25 5.15
C TRP A 342 -2.33 -9.78 4.24
N HIS A 343 -1.11 -9.59 4.73
CA HIS A 343 0.04 -9.27 3.88
C HIS A 343 0.49 -10.48 3.07
N GLY A 344 0.61 -11.66 3.68
CA GLY A 344 0.97 -12.88 2.96
C GLY A 344 0.72 -14.16 3.77
N ALA A 345 0.65 -15.28 3.06
CA ALA A 345 0.34 -16.59 3.61
C ALA A 345 1.61 -17.40 3.90
N SER A 346 2.41 -16.94 4.88
CA SER A 346 3.61 -17.65 5.34
C SER A 346 3.88 -17.41 6.82
N TRP A 347 4.73 -18.25 7.43
CA TRP A 347 5.12 -18.11 8.84
C TRP A 347 5.83 -16.78 9.14
N ASN A 348 6.58 -16.26 8.18
CA ASN A 348 7.20 -14.94 8.23
C ASN A 348 6.18 -13.82 8.52
N PHE A 349 5.08 -13.80 7.77
CA PHE A 349 4.01 -12.80 7.98
C PHE A 349 3.24 -13.01 9.28
N VAL A 350 3.05 -14.26 9.70
CA VAL A 350 2.46 -14.60 11.00
C VAL A 350 3.30 -14.03 12.14
N LEU A 351 4.61 -14.24 12.12
CA LEU A 351 5.53 -13.74 13.15
C LEU A 351 5.62 -12.21 13.12
N TRP A 352 5.74 -11.61 11.94
CA TRP A 352 5.72 -10.16 11.77
C TRP A 352 4.48 -9.52 12.42
N GLY A 353 3.29 -10.05 12.11
CA GLY A 353 2.03 -9.56 12.66
C GLY A 353 1.96 -9.76 14.18
N THR A 354 2.35 -10.93 14.65
CA THR A 354 2.33 -11.28 16.07
C THR A 354 3.29 -10.38 16.88
N PHE A 355 4.52 -10.15 16.41
CA PHE A 355 5.48 -9.28 17.07
C PHE A 355 4.98 -7.85 17.19
N HIS A 356 4.38 -7.29 16.13
CA HIS A 356 3.76 -5.98 16.22
C HIS A 356 2.58 -5.94 17.20
N GLY A 357 1.77 -7.00 17.24
CA GLY A 357 0.66 -7.14 18.19
C GLY A 357 1.14 -7.18 19.65
N ILE A 358 2.17 -7.98 19.93
CA ILE A 358 2.81 -8.07 21.26
C ILE A 358 3.41 -6.72 21.64
N ALA A 359 4.16 -6.07 20.75
CA ALA A 359 4.75 -4.77 21.03
C ALA A 359 3.69 -3.70 21.34
N LEU A 360 2.55 -3.71 20.63
CA LEU A 360 1.42 -2.84 20.96
C LEU A 360 0.84 -3.14 22.35
N ALA A 361 0.66 -4.41 22.70
CA ALA A 361 0.17 -4.82 24.02
C ALA A 361 1.15 -4.40 25.14
N VAL A 362 2.45 -4.66 24.97
CA VAL A 362 3.51 -4.25 25.90
C VAL A 362 3.54 -2.73 26.06
N HIS A 363 3.44 -1.98 24.96
CA HIS A 363 3.38 -0.53 25.04
C HIS A 363 2.14 -0.03 25.80
N LYS A 364 0.97 -0.66 25.63
CA LYS A 364 -0.23 -0.31 26.42
C LYS A 364 -0.09 -0.66 27.89
N MET A 365 0.52 -1.80 28.20
CA MET A 365 0.84 -2.21 29.56
C MET A 365 1.80 -1.20 30.22
N TRP A 366 2.88 -0.83 29.54
CA TRP A 366 3.85 0.16 30.00
C TRP A 366 3.18 1.51 30.31
N MET A 367 2.34 2.02 29.41
CA MET A 367 1.60 3.26 29.63
C MET A 367 0.65 3.16 30.84
N SER A 368 0.06 1.99 31.07
CA SER A 368 -0.79 1.76 32.24
C SER A 368 -0.02 1.68 33.55
N ILE A 369 1.20 1.14 33.56
CA ILE A 369 2.03 0.99 34.77
C ILE A 369 2.66 2.34 35.13
N THR A 370 3.15 3.07 34.12
CA THR A 370 3.81 4.37 34.31
C THR A 370 2.83 5.53 34.54
N GLY A 371 1.51 5.29 34.51
CA GLY A 371 0.49 6.31 34.70
C GLY A 371 0.41 7.36 33.58
N ARG A 372 1.14 7.16 32.47
CA ARG A 372 1.20 8.11 31.36
C ARG A 372 -0.14 8.22 30.66
N LYS A 373 -0.56 9.45 30.36
CA LYS A 373 -1.86 9.69 29.71
C LYS A 373 -1.81 9.26 28.25
N LYS A 374 -2.97 8.81 27.73
CA LYS A 374 -3.12 8.45 26.32
C LYS A 374 -2.83 9.68 25.45
N GLY A 375 -1.75 9.62 24.65
CA GLY A 375 -1.35 10.71 23.77
C GLY A 375 -0.23 11.59 24.31
N GLU A 376 0.25 11.34 25.54
CA GLU A 376 1.46 11.97 26.06
C GLU A 376 2.66 11.63 25.17
N GLN A 377 3.41 12.65 24.75
CA GLN A 377 4.60 12.48 23.93
C GLN A 377 5.85 12.47 24.79
N SER A 378 6.82 11.63 24.42
CA SER A 378 8.16 11.74 24.99
C SER A 378 8.84 13.01 24.45
N HIS A 379 9.57 13.71 25.31
CA HIS A 379 10.33 14.93 24.98
C HIS A 379 11.83 14.72 25.22
N GLY A 380 12.66 15.55 24.59
CA GLY A 380 14.12 15.54 24.75
C GLY A 380 14.75 14.18 24.45
N TRP A 381 15.72 13.78 25.29
CA TRP A 381 16.47 12.53 25.12
C TRP A 381 15.60 11.27 25.17
N ARG A 382 14.52 11.28 25.96
CA ARG A 382 13.56 10.16 26.02
C ARG A 382 12.87 9.93 24.67
N ARG A 383 12.63 10.99 23.89
CA ARG A 383 12.09 10.87 22.53
C ARG A 383 13.12 10.24 21.61
N VAL A 384 14.35 10.72 21.63
CA VAL A 384 15.45 10.22 20.78
C VAL A 384 15.64 8.72 21.01
N LEU A 385 15.77 8.29 22.27
CA LEU A 385 15.88 6.88 22.62
C LEU A 385 14.64 6.08 22.17
N GLY A 386 13.44 6.62 22.37
CA GLY A 386 12.21 5.98 21.91
C GLY A 386 12.17 5.79 20.38
N VAL A 387 12.66 6.78 19.62
CA VAL A 387 12.77 6.70 18.15
C VAL A 387 13.77 5.61 17.76
N ILE A 388 14.96 5.59 18.36
CA ILE A 388 15.98 4.59 18.08
C ILE A 388 15.44 3.17 18.36
N ILE A 389 14.85 2.95 19.54
CA ILE A 389 14.31 1.63 19.92
C ILE A 389 13.17 1.22 18.97
N THR A 390 12.24 2.13 18.68
CA THR A 390 11.11 1.83 17.79
C THR A 390 11.60 1.53 16.37
N PHE A 391 12.55 2.30 15.85
CA PHE A 391 13.12 2.08 14.53
C PHE A 391 13.80 0.71 14.42
N HIS A 392 14.66 0.34 15.38
CA HIS A 392 15.35 -0.95 15.37
C HIS A 392 14.38 -2.13 15.55
N PHE A 393 13.36 -1.99 16.40
CA PHE A 393 12.30 -3.00 16.50
C PHE A 393 11.56 -3.19 15.17
N VAL A 394 11.20 -2.10 14.50
CA VAL A 394 10.55 -2.15 13.18
C VAL A 394 11.46 -2.77 12.13
N CYS A 395 12.76 -2.43 12.11
CA CYS A 395 13.76 -3.07 11.25
C CYS A 395 13.88 -4.57 11.51
N PHE A 396 13.88 -4.99 12.78
CA PHE A 396 13.86 -6.40 13.15
C PHE A 396 12.61 -7.10 12.60
N CYS A 397 11.42 -6.50 12.71
CA CYS A 397 10.22 -7.05 12.10
C CYS A 397 10.36 -7.14 10.57
N TRP A 398 10.97 -6.16 9.92
CA TRP A 398 11.16 -6.15 8.46
C TRP A 398 11.98 -7.32 7.91
N ILE A 399 12.84 -7.93 8.73
CA ILE A 399 13.54 -9.18 8.38
C ILE A 399 12.53 -10.25 7.95
N PHE A 400 11.50 -10.48 8.77
CA PHE A 400 10.47 -11.46 8.47
C PHE A 400 9.58 -11.02 7.31
N PHE A 401 9.29 -9.73 7.19
CA PHE A 401 8.37 -9.24 6.15
C PHE A 401 8.94 -9.38 4.73
N ARG A 402 10.26 -9.21 4.55
CA ARG A 402 10.90 -9.23 3.22
C ARG A 402 11.30 -10.61 2.73
N ASN A 403 11.71 -11.49 3.64
CA ASN A 403 12.18 -12.81 3.26
C ASN A 403 11.03 -13.67 2.73
N ALA A 404 11.24 -14.30 1.57
CA ALA A 404 10.27 -15.20 0.97
C ALA A 404 10.09 -16.46 1.84
N ASP A 405 11.21 -16.99 2.36
CA ASP A 405 11.25 -18.19 3.17
C ASP A 405 11.59 -17.90 4.64
N PHE A 406 11.07 -18.72 5.55
CA PHE A 406 11.33 -18.59 6.98
C PHE A 406 12.79 -18.87 7.34
N GLN A 407 13.44 -19.82 6.66
CA GLN A 407 14.84 -20.17 6.84
C GLN A 407 15.75 -19.00 6.50
N ASN A 408 15.50 -18.27 5.40
CA ASN A 408 16.29 -17.09 5.06
C ASN A 408 16.22 -16.00 6.15
N SER A 409 15.04 -15.80 6.76
CA SER A 409 14.91 -14.89 7.93
C SER A 409 15.82 -15.32 9.08
N MET A 410 15.89 -16.63 9.35
CA MET A 410 16.71 -17.18 10.44
C MET A 410 18.20 -17.09 10.12
N ASP A 411 18.59 -17.37 8.87
CA ASP A 411 19.98 -17.27 8.43
C ASP A 411 20.48 -15.84 8.46
N MET A 412 19.66 -14.87 8.04
CA MET A 412 20.01 -13.46 8.15
C MET A 412 20.19 -13.02 9.60
N LEU A 413 19.29 -13.44 10.51
CA LEU A 413 19.43 -13.17 11.94
C LEU A 413 20.72 -13.79 12.49
N ARG A 414 21.01 -15.06 12.15
CA ARG A 414 22.25 -15.72 12.55
C ARG A 414 23.46 -14.92 12.09
N GLN A 415 23.54 -14.54 10.81
CA GLN A 415 24.68 -13.78 10.29
C GLN A 415 24.90 -12.47 11.05
N ILE A 416 23.84 -11.72 11.33
CA ILE A 416 23.90 -10.44 12.08
C ILE A 416 24.51 -10.66 13.48
N PHE A 417 24.20 -11.75 14.16
CA PHE A 417 24.66 -12.00 15.53
C PHE A 417 25.97 -12.81 15.64
N THR A 418 26.25 -13.73 14.70
CA THR A 418 27.37 -14.68 14.83
C THR A 418 28.56 -14.35 13.93
N THR A 419 28.32 -13.71 12.78
CA THR A 419 29.34 -13.48 11.74
C THR A 419 29.51 -11.99 11.47
N PHE A 420 29.47 -11.17 12.52
CA PHE A 420 29.57 -9.72 12.40
C PHE A 420 31.04 -9.30 12.15
N ARG A 421 31.32 -8.78 10.94
CA ARG A 421 32.67 -8.37 10.51
C ARG A 421 32.72 -6.85 10.26
N PRO A 422 32.88 -6.01 11.30
CA PRO A 422 32.84 -4.55 11.17
C PRO A 422 33.97 -4.00 10.29
N GLN A 423 35.08 -4.75 10.15
CA GLN A 423 36.24 -4.35 9.34
C GLN A 423 35.90 -4.26 7.84
N LEU A 424 34.79 -4.87 7.39
CA LEU A 424 34.33 -4.82 6.00
C LEU A 424 33.60 -3.52 5.65
N PHE A 425 33.35 -2.63 6.63
CA PHE A 425 32.59 -1.41 6.40
C PHE A 425 33.19 -0.49 5.33
N PRO A 426 34.53 -0.23 5.29
CA PRO A 426 35.10 0.59 4.23
C PRO A 426 34.92 0.00 2.83
N GLN A 427 35.12 -1.32 2.66
CA GLN A 427 34.94 -2.00 1.38
C GLN A 427 33.47 -1.99 0.96
N LEU A 428 32.55 -2.12 1.91
CA LEU A 428 31.12 -2.04 1.68
C LEU A 428 30.71 -0.65 1.16
N ILE A 429 31.23 0.42 1.78
CA ILE A 429 30.99 1.80 1.32
C ILE A 429 31.61 2.02 -0.07
N GLU A 430 32.84 1.56 -0.31
CA GLU A 430 33.51 1.71 -1.61
C GLU A 430 32.75 0.98 -2.73
N GLY A 431 32.39 -0.29 -2.49
CA GLY A 431 31.70 -1.13 -3.46
C GLY A 431 30.27 -0.69 -3.78
N TYR A 432 29.57 -0.07 -2.81
CA TYR A 432 28.16 0.32 -2.94
C TYR A 432 27.91 1.81 -2.66
N TRP A 433 28.89 2.69 -2.93
CA TRP A 433 28.81 4.10 -2.50
C TRP A 433 27.55 4.82 -3.00
N ARG A 434 27.08 4.50 -4.22
CA ARG A 434 25.83 5.07 -4.79
C ARG A 434 24.61 4.68 -3.99
N VAL A 435 24.54 3.42 -3.55
CA VAL A 435 23.46 2.90 -2.70
C VAL A 435 23.49 3.62 -1.36
N PHE A 436 24.65 3.72 -0.71
CA PHE A 436 24.76 4.40 0.58
C PHE A 436 24.50 5.90 0.49
N ALA A 437 24.88 6.56 -0.61
CA ALA A 437 24.55 7.96 -0.86
C ALA A 437 23.04 8.16 -1.00
N LEU A 438 22.35 7.29 -1.73
CA LEU A 438 20.88 7.32 -1.84
C LEU A 438 20.18 6.96 -0.54
N MET A 439 20.72 6.02 0.24
CA MET A 439 20.23 5.70 1.58
C MET A 439 20.34 6.90 2.51
N LEU A 440 21.51 7.54 2.54
CA LEU A 440 21.74 8.75 3.32
C LEU A 440 20.77 9.87 2.89
N LEU A 441 20.66 10.13 1.59
CA LEU A 441 19.72 11.12 1.06
C LEU A 441 18.28 10.79 1.47
N GLY A 442 17.83 9.55 1.32
CA GLY A 442 16.47 9.13 1.66
C GLY A 442 16.16 9.26 3.15
N PHE A 443 17.08 8.88 4.03
CA PHE A 443 16.92 9.08 5.48
C PHE A 443 16.95 10.57 5.84
N LEU A 444 17.87 11.37 5.29
CA LEU A 444 17.90 12.81 5.53
C LEU A 444 16.58 13.45 5.12
N LEU A 445 16.08 13.18 3.92
CA LEU A 445 14.77 13.64 3.43
C LEU A 445 13.64 13.18 4.36
N HIS A 446 13.65 11.92 4.82
CA HIS A 446 12.64 11.40 5.75
C HIS A 446 12.59 12.18 7.06
N PHE A 447 13.76 12.56 7.60
CA PHE A 447 13.87 13.26 8.88
C PHE A 447 13.78 14.79 8.75
N THR A 448 13.69 15.35 7.55
CA THR A 448 13.46 16.80 7.37
C THR A 448 12.16 17.27 8.04
N PRO A 449 12.11 18.53 8.51
CA PRO A 449 10.88 19.09 9.08
C PRO A 449 9.76 19.20 8.05
N ASP A 450 8.52 18.94 8.48
CA ASP A 450 7.34 18.98 7.61
C ASP A 450 7.13 20.38 6.99
N SER A 451 7.69 21.44 7.59
CA SER A 451 7.66 22.80 7.06
C SER A 451 8.39 22.95 5.73
N TRP A 452 9.46 22.16 5.50
CA TRP A 452 10.24 22.17 4.26
C TRP A 452 9.48 21.51 3.13
N GLU A 453 8.86 20.35 3.38
CA GLU A 453 7.98 19.68 2.42
C GLU A 453 6.81 20.58 2.03
N ASN A 454 6.17 21.22 3.02
CA ASN A 454 5.10 22.18 2.77
C ASN A 454 5.57 23.40 1.97
N ALA A 455 6.80 23.88 2.20
CA ALA A 455 7.37 24.97 1.42
C ALA A 455 7.64 24.56 -0.04
N ALA A 456 8.18 23.37 -0.28
CA ALA A 456 8.39 22.82 -1.62
C ALA A 456 7.06 22.65 -2.36
N CYS A 457 6.04 22.09 -1.70
CA CYS A 457 4.69 21.95 -2.24
C CYS A 457 4.09 23.31 -2.63
N ARG A 458 4.17 24.32 -1.74
CA ARG A 458 3.75 25.70 -2.06
C ARG A 458 4.51 26.28 -3.26
N GLY A 459 5.80 25.99 -3.38
CA GLY A 459 6.61 26.35 -4.54
C GLY A 459 6.01 25.82 -5.84
N VAL A 460 5.72 24.51 -5.90
CA VAL A 460 5.09 23.87 -7.07
C VAL A 460 3.70 24.43 -7.35
N ILE A 461 2.89 24.68 -6.33
CA ILE A 461 1.56 25.28 -6.49
C ILE A 461 1.65 26.63 -7.20
N ARG A 462 2.63 27.48 -6.83
CA ARG A 462 2.83 28.82 -7.40
C ARG A 462 3.42 28.83 -8.82
N LEU A 463 4.06 27.74 -9.27
CA LEU A 463 4.64 27.69 -10.62
C LEU A 463 3.55 27.85 -11.69
N PRO A 464 3.81 28.54 -12.81
CA PRO A 464 2.90 28.52 -13.95
C PRO A 464 2.79 27.11 -14.53
N PHE A 465 1.76 26.83 -15.33
CA PHE A 465 1.53 25.52 -15.95
C PHE A 465 2.77 24.99 -16.67
N LEU A 466 3.44 25.84 -17.47
CA LEU A 466 4.66 25.48 -18.19
C LEU A 466 5.79 25.07 -17.23
N GLY A 467 5.93 25.75 -16.09
CA GLY A 467 6.93 25.40 -15.07
C GLY A 467 6.65 24.04 -14.44
N LYS A 468 5.38 23.74 -14.14
CA LYS A 468 4.95 22.41 -13.66
C LYS A 468 5.24 21.32 -14.69
N ALA A 469 4.95 21.57 -15.97
CA ALA A 469 5.19 20.63 -17.06
C ALA A 469 6.70 20.36 -17.27
N LEU A 470 7.54 21.40 -17.30
CA LEU A 470 8.99 21.24 -17.42
C LEU A 470 9.58 20.43 -16.28
N LEU A 471 9.13 20.67 -15.05
CA LEU A 471 9.60 19.93 -13.89
C LEU A 471 9.20 18.45 -13.97
N MET A 472 7.98 18.15 -14.45
CA MET A 472 7.55 16.78 -14.70
C MET A 472 8.38 16.08 -15.79
N VAL A 473 8.65 16.76 -16.91
CA VAL A 473 9.49 16.22 -17.98
C VAL A 473 10.92 15.95 -17.48
N ALA A 474 11.50 16.88 -16.72
CA ALA A 474 12.84 16.72 -16.15
C ALA A 474 12.92 15.50 -15.21
N LEU A 475 11.91 15.30 -14.36
CA LEU A 475 11.87 14.13 -13.48
C LEU A 475 11.68 12.83 -14.26
N ILE A 476 10.79 12.79 -15.25
CA ILE A 476 10.58 11.61 -16.10
C ILE A 476 11.88 11.25 -16.82
N TYR A 477 12.60 12.24 -17.35
CA TYR A 477 13.91 12.03 -17.96
C TYR A 477 14.90 11.42 -16.97
N LEU A 478 14.99 11.96 -15.74
CA LEU A 478 15.85 11.42 -14.68
C LEU A 478 15.49 9.97 -14.33
N VAL A 479 14.19 9.65 -14.22
CA VAL A 479 13.70 8.29 -13.96
C VAL A 479 14.10 7.34 -15.09
N ILE A 480 14.01 7.76 -16.35
CA ILE A 480 14.44 6.95 -17.50
C ILE A 480 15.95 6.67 -17.43
N GLN A 481 16.76 7.67 -17.11
CA GLN A 481 18.21 7.50 -16.96
C GLN A 481 18.57 6.56 -15.81
N MET A 482 17.91 6.71 -14.67
CA MET A 482 18.09 5.82 -13.51
C MET A 482 17.72 4.37 -13.85
N LYS A 483 16.58 4.14 -14.52
CA LYS A 483 16.19 2.79 -14.94
C LYS A 483 17.20 2.14 -15.88
N LYS A 484 17.79 2.89 -16.81
CA LYS A 484 18.88 2.38 -17.66
C LYS A 484 20.09 1.93 -16.84
N SER A 485 20.44 2.70 -15.80
CA SER A 485 21.57 2.37 -14.91
C SER A 485 21.34 1.17 -13.97
N ILE A 486 20.09 0.71 -13.85
CA ILE A 486 19.75 -0.50 -13.08
C ILE A 486 19.91 -1.76 -13.94
N VAL A 487 19.70 -1.63 -15.26
CA VAL A 487 19.75 -2.74 -16.23
C VAL A 487 21.17 -2.96 -16.78
N SER A 488 22.03 -1.94 -16.71
CA SER A 488 23.47 -2.01 -17.01
C SER A 488 24.29 -2.46 -15.82
#